data_AF-A0A2V6Y7A3-F1
#
_entry.id   AF-A0A2V6Y7A3-F1
#
_cell.length_a   1.000
_cell.length_b   1.000
_cell.length_c   1.000
_cell.angle_alpha   90.00
_cell.angle_beta   90.00
_cell.angle_gamma   90.00
#
_symmetry.space_group_name_H-M   'P 1'
#
loop_
_entity.id
_entity.type
_entity.pdbx_description
1 polymer ?
#
loop_
_entity_poly.entity_id
_entity_poly.type
_entity_poly.pdbx_seq_one_letter_code
_entity_poly.pdbx_strand_id
1 'polypeptide(L)'
;MPVEWPLAGCSGDATRIDLFARSPDGDLLHMTVRGDTWGTFERLGAPATTRGGVTVPLGLVTAPAACSSGPDRIDVLAVGQTGELLHTVWDGSGWSGFESLGVPALQCGDTQRSVPLSGPLAACAGGDHRIAVFVPGTRGDLIMKWWDGTAWSEFVSLGWPEAPDEMYPAIMLAAPLTGPPAACSWGPGRIDVFARGSGGEVLHKSWDGHDWSPFVSLGMPVSMDPEPEPLASTGAIAACSWGPNRLDVFTRAVDGNLYHAWWDGSWTHD
;
A
#
# COMPACT_ATOMS: atom_id res chain seq x y z
N MET A 1 -7.35 11.32 20.40
CA MET A 1 -6.45 10.82 19.33
C MET A 1 -6.93 11.44 18.04
N PRO A 2 -6.10 12.10 17.23
CA PRO A 2 -6.57 12.53 15.93
C PRO A 2 -6.99 11.27 15.18
N VAL A 3 -8.25 11.24 14.76
CA VAL A 3 -8.74 10.21 13.85
C VAL A 3 -8.08 10.56 12.52
N GLU A 4 -6.94 9.94 12.22
CA GLU A 4 -6.49 9.87 10.83
C GLU A 4 -7.64 9.18 10.10
N TRP A 5 -8.36 9.93 9.27
CA TRP A 5 -9.28 9.39 8.29
C TRP A 5 -8.42 9.16 7.06
N PRO A 6 -7.80 7.98 6.87
CA PRO A 6 -6.89 7.80 5.76
C PRO A 6 -7.81 7.62 4.55
N LEU A 7 -7.93 8.71 3.80
CA LEU A 7 -8.63 8.72 2.53
C LEU A 7 -7.72 8.04 1.51
N ALA A 8 -8.29 7.20 0.66
CA ALA A 8 -7.64 6.83 -0.59
C ALA A 8 -8.20 7.70 -1.72
N GLY A 9 -7.32 8.10 -2.63
CA GLY A 9 -7.70 8.82 -3.83
C GLY A 9 -7.10 8.14 -5.04
N CYS A 10 -7.90 7.96 -6.08
CA CYS A 10 -7.41 7.57 -7.40
C CYS A 10 -8.25 8.25 -8.47
N SER A 11 -7.96 7.96 -9.73
CA SER A 11 -8.70 8.51 -10.84
C SER A 11 -8.78 7.44 -11.93
N GLY A 12 -10.00 7.15 -12.38
CA GLY A 12 -10.23 6.27 -13.53
C GLY A 12 -10.23 7.00 -14.88
N ASP A 13 -10.24 8.34 -14.88
CA ASP A 13 -10.21 9.17 -16.08
C ASP A 13 -9.73 10.59 -15.78
N ALA A 14 -9.20 11.29 -16.78
CA ALA A 14 -8.57 12.61 -16.61
C ALA A 14 -9.50 13.73 -16.08
N THR A 15 -10.80 13.50 -15.99
CA THR A 15 -11.80 14.52 -15.61
C THR A 15 -12.34 14.35 -14.20
N ARG A 16 -11.96 13.28 -13.49
CA ARG A 16 -12.45 13.01 -12.14
C ARG A 16 -11.38 12.52 -11.17
N ILE A 17 -11.62 12.75 -9.89
CA ILE A 17 -10.92 12.12 -8.77
C ILE A 17 -11.97 11.37 -7.95
N ASP A 18 -11.69 10.13 -7.60
CA ASP A 18 -12.54 9.28 -6.79
C ASP A 18 -11.88 9.10 -5.42
N LEU A 19 -12.59 9.49 -4.37
CA LEU A 19 -12.15 9.49 -2.98
C LEU A 19 -12.89 8.41 -2.20
N PHE A 20 -12.15 7.66 -1.39
CA PHE A 20 -12.66 6.56 -0.60
C PHE A 20 -12.33 6.75 0.87
N ALA A 21 -13.31 6.46 1.72
CA ALA A 21 -13.15 6.52 3.17
C ALA A 21 -13.78 5.31 3.83
N ARG A 22 -13.30 5.00 5.03
CA ARG A 22 -13.97 4.08 5.96
C ARG A 22 -14.83 4.91 6.92
N SER A 23 -16.12 4.58 7.05
CA SER A 23 -16.99 5.16 8.08
C SER A 23 -16.66 4.61 9.48
N PRO A 24 -17.10 5.26 10.58
CA PRO A 24 -16.96 4.72 11.92
C PRO A 24 -17.63 3.35 12.10
N ASP A 25 -18.70 3.10 11.34
CA ASP A 25 -19.44 1.83 11.34
C ASP A 25 -18.78 0.75 10.46
N GLY A 26 -17.66 1.08 9.80
CA GLY A 26 -16.93 0.16 8.93
C GLY A 26 -17.48 0.07 7.50
N ASP A 27 -18.29 1.02 7.05
CA ASP A 27 -18.71 1.08 5.66
C ASP A 27 -17.65 1.70 4.77
N LEU A 28 -17.59 1.28 3.52
CA LEU A 28 -16.89 1.98 2.46
C LEU A 28 -17.75 3.14 1.97
N LEU A 29 -17.17 4.33 2.02
CA LEU A 29 -17.74 5.56 1.48
C LEU A 29 -16.98 5.95 0.22
N HIS A 30 -17.69 6.54 -0.73
CA HIS A 30 -17.15 7.00 -2.02
C HIS A 30 -17.63 8.42 -2.33
N MET A 31 -16.77 9.23 -2.93
CA MET A 31 -17.12 10.56 -3.42
C MET A 31 -16.31 10.86 -4.68
N THR A 32 -16.99 11.34 -5.72
CA THR A 32 -16.34 11.81 -6.93
C THR A 32 -16.19 13.34 -6.90
N VAL A 33 -15.05 13.83 -7.37
CA VAL A 33 -14.76 15.25 -7.63
C VAL A 33 -14.55 15.43 -9.13
N ARG A 34 -15.20 16.41 -9.75
CA ARG A 34 -15.05 16.74 -11.18
C ARG A 34 -14.74 18.22 -11.35
N GLY A 35 -13.53 18.54 -11.80
CA GLY A 35 -13.06 19.93 -11.83
C GLY A 35 -13.10 20.55 -10.43
N ASP A 36 -13.91 21.59 -10.25
CA ASP A 36 -14.16 22.28 -8.97
C ASP A 36 -15.40 21.76 -8.21
N THR A 37 -16.14 20.83 -8.82
CA THR A 37 -17.40 20.33 -8.28
C THR A 37 -17.16 19.11 -7.41
N TRP A 38 -17.43 19.27 -6.12
CA TRP A 38 -17.35 18.20 -5.13
C TRP A 38 -18.69 17.46 -5.04
N GLY A 39 -18.64 16.14 -5.14
CA GLY A 39 -19.77 15.28 -4.81
C GLY A 39 -20.05 15.21 -3.31
N THR A 40 -20.98 14.35 -2.93
CA THR A 40 -21.24 13.96 -1.54
C THR A 40 -20.76 12.54 -1.32
N PHE A 41 -20.30 12.22 -0.11
CA PHE A 41 -20.02 10.83 0.23
C PHE A 41 -21.28 9.97 0.17
N GLU A 42 -21.25 8.97 -0.70
CA GLU A 42 -22.24 7.90 -0.77
C GLU A 42 -21.70 6.64 -0.11
N ARG A 43 -22.60 5.84 0.44
CA ARG A 43 -22.26 4.54 1.04
C ARG A 43 -22.27 3.47 -0.05
N LEU A 44 -21.10 2.92 -0.36
CA LEU A 44 -20.99 1.74 -1.24
C LEU A 44 -21.36 0.45 -0.51
N GLY A 45 -21.26 0.46 0.82
CA GLY A 45 -21.72 -0.62 1.70
C GLY A 45 -20.62 -1.12 2.63
N ALA A 46 -20.94 -2.16 3.39
CA ALA A 46 -19.98 -2.89 4.20
C ALA A 46 -19.89 -4.34 3.68
N PRO A 47 -18.73 -5.00 3.86
CA PRO A 47 -18.63 -6.44 3.73
C PRO A 47 -19.65 -7.09 4.65
N ALA A 48 -20.33 -8.13 4.17
CA ALA A 48 -21.30 -8.85 4.97
C ALA A 48 -21.17 -10.35 4.74
N THR A 49 -21.32 -11.11 5.82
CA THR A 49 -21.41 -12.57 5.75
C THR A 49 -22.87 -12.98 5.84
N THR A 50 -23.28 -13.97 5.04
CA THR A 50 -24.63 -14.55 5.14
C THR A 50 -24.54 -15.93 5.76
N ARG A 51 -25.13 -16.11 6.95
CA ARG A 51 -25.20 -17.41 7.63
C ARG A 51 -26.65 -17.74 7.95
N GLY A 52 -27.16 -18.83 7.37
CA GLY A 52 -28.53 -19.28 7.61
C GLY A 52 -29.60 -18.27 7.17
N GLY A 53 -29.35 -17.49 6.12
CA GLY A 53 -30.28 -16.46 5.61
C GLY A 53 -30.22 -15.11 6.33
N VAL A 54 -29.38 -14.97 7.36
CA VAL A 54 -29.12 -13.68 8.04
C VAL A 54 -27.82 -13.09 7.51
N THR A 55 -27.90 -11.89 6.96
CA THR A 55 -26.74 -11.10 6.53
C THR A 55 -26.26 -10.24 7.70
N VAL A 56 -25.04 -10.50 8.17
CA VAL A 56 -24.41 -9.72 9.24
C VAL A 56 -23.33 -8.85 8.61
N PRO A 57 -23.44 -7.51 8.69
CA PRO A 57 -22.37 -6.62 8.26
C PRO A 57 -21.16 -6.82 9.16
N LEU A 58 -20.03 -7.15 8.55
CA LEU A 58 -18.75 -7.31 9.20
C LEU A 58 -17.93 -6.03 9.10
N GLY A 59 -18.15 -5.15 8.13
CA GLY A 59 -17.44 -3.86 8.10
C GLY A 59 -15.93 -3.98 7.85
N LEU A 60 -15.35 -2.86 7.41
CA LEU A 60 -13.91 -2.68 7.25
C LEU A 60 -13.26 -2.36 8.59
N VAL A 61 -11.98 -2.69 8.75
CA VAL A 61 -11.18 -2.35 9.93
C VAL A 61 -9.98 -1.46 9.63
N THR A 62 -9.55 -1.40 8.36
CA THR A 62 -8.50 -0.49 7.89
C THR A 62 -9.08 0.58 6.98
N ALA A 63 -8.31 1.64 6.75
CA ALA A 63 -8.55 2.50 5.62
C ALA A 63 -8.51 1.72 4.29
N PRO A 64 -9.29 2.16 3.29
CA PRO A 64 -9.16 1.63 1.95
C PRO A 64 -7.83 2.06 1.33
N ALA A 65 -7.33 1.28 0.38
CA ALA A 65 -6.44 1.75 -0.67
C ALA A 65 -7.16 1.62 -2.01
N ALA A 66 -6.88 2.53 -2.94
CA ALA A 66 -7.52 2.55 -4.24
C ALA A 66 -6.47 2.80 -5.33
N CYS A 67 -6.66 2.15 -6.47
CA CYS A 67 -5.87 2.39 -7.67
C CYS A 67 -6.74 2.23 -8.91
N SER A 68 -6.29 2.78 -10.03
CA SER A 68 -6.94 2.58 -11.32
C SER A 68 -6.03 1.79 -12.24
N SER A 69 -6.52 0.63 -12.68
CA SER A 69 -5.79 -0.29 -13.56
C SER A 69 -6.07 -0.07 -15.05
N GLY A 70 -6.98 0.85 -15.38
CA GLY A 70 -7.35 1.22 -16.73
C GLY A 70 -8.46 2.28 -16.78
N PRO A 71 -8.80 2.78 -17.98
CA PRO A 71 -9.88 3.74 -18.16
C PRO A 71 -11.19 3.22 -17.56
N ASP A 72 -11.88 4.05 -16.78
CA ASP A 72 -13.14 3.71 -16.12
C ASP A 72 -13.10 2.46 -15.23
N ARG A 73 -11.90 2.08 -14.77
CA ARG A 73 -11.68 0.97 -13.85
C ARG A 73 -11.07 1.49 -12.55
N ILE A 74 -11.73 1.22 -11.43
CA ILE A 74 -11.22 1.57 -10.09
C ILE A 74 -11.29 0.32 -9.22
N ASP A 75 -10.18 0.00 -8.59
CA ASP A 75 -10.03 -1.16 -7.72
C ASP A 75 -9.78 -0.66 -6.30
N VAL A 76 -10.66 -1.04 -5.37
CA VAL A 76 -10.61 -0.62 -3.97
C VAL A 76 -10.41 -1.83 -3.09
N LEU A 77 -9.39 -1.74 -2.23
CA LEU A 77 -9.00 -2.80 -1.32
C LEU A 77 -9.02 -2.33 0.13
N ALA A 78 -9.46 -3.21 1.02
CA ALA A 78 -9.51 -2.94 2.46
C ALA A 78 -9.44 -4.25 3.25
N VAL A 79 -9.13 -4.17 4.54
CA VAL A 79 -9.17 -5.33 5.43
C VAL A 79 -10.54 -5.42 6.11
N GLY A 80 -11.16 -6.60 6.07
CA GLY A 80 -12.41 -6.91 6.77
C GLY A 80 -12.22 -7.25 8.25
N GLN A 81 -13.30 -7.28 9.03
CA GLN A 81 -13.24 -7.64 10.47
C GLN A 81 -12.62 -9.00 10.78
N THR A 82 -12.60 -9.95 9.83
CA THR A 82 -11.96 -11.26 10.05
C THR A 82 -10.49 -11.28 9.61
N GLY A 83 -9.96 -10.13 9.19
CA GLY A 83 -8.59 -9.92 8.75
C GLY A 83 -8.32 -10.35 7.32
N GLU A 84 -9.35 -10.70 6.55
CA GLU A 84 -9.26 -10.99 5.13
C GLU A 84 -9.05 -9.71 4.31
N LEU A 85 -8.30 -9.83 3.22
CA LEU A 85 -8.23 -8.80 2.20
C LEU A 85 -9.52 -8.84 1.40
N LEU A 86 -10.19 -7.70 1.29
CA LEU A 86 -11.41 -7.52 0.53
C LEU A 86 -11.15 -6.62 -0.66
N HIS A 87 -11.86 -6.89 -1.74
CA HIS A 87 -11.77 -6.15 -2.98
C HIS A 87 -13.17 -5.84 -3.53
N THR A 88 -13.37 -4.61 -4.00
CA THR A 88 -14.52 -4.19 -4.79
C THR A 88 -14.02 -3.35 -5.96
N VAL A 89 -14.73 -3.44 -7.08
CA VAL A 89 -14.29 -2.85 -8.34
C VAL A 89 -15.41 -2.06 -8.98
N TRP A 90 -15.07 -0.90 -9.53
CA TRP A 90 -15.87 -0.18 -10.52
C TRP A 90 -15.45 -0.60 -11.93
N ASP A 91 -16.39 -1.05 -12.75
CA ASP A 91 -16.14 -1.56 -14.11
C ASP A 91 -16.58 -0.62 -15.26
N GLY A 92 -16.89 0.64 -14.93
CA GLY A 92 -17.45 1.62 -15.86
C GLY A 92 -18.97 1.70 -15.83
N SER A 93 -19.65 0.69 -15.29
CA SER A 93 -21.11 0.63 -15.20
C SER A 93 -21.62 0.57 -13.76
N GLY A 94 -20.88 -0.08 -12.87
CA GLY A 94 -21.30 -0.27 -11.49
C GLY A 94 -20.17 -0.74 -10.59
N TRP A 95 -20.41 -0.64 -9.28
CA TRP A 95 -19.58 -1.26 -8.26
C TRP A 95 -19.95 -2.74 -8.10
N SER A 96 -18.95 -3.61 -8.02
CA SER A 96 -19.13 -5.00 -7.63
C SER A 96 -19.46 -5.12 -6.14
N GLY A 97 -20.00 -6.27 -5.73
CA GLY A 97 -19.96 -6.66 -4.32
C GLY A 97 -18.52 -6.83 -3.83
N PHE A 98 -18.34 -6.89 -2.50
CA PHE A 98 -17.06 -7.24 -1.90
C PHE A 98 -16.74 -8.72 -2.15
N GLU A 99 -15.62 -8.98 -2.82
CA GLU A 99 -15.01 -10.30 -2.88
C GLU A 99 -13.94 -10.45 -1.78
N SER A 100 -13.86 -11.64 -1.20
CA SER A 100 -12.74 -11.97 -0.31
C SER A 100 -11.58 -12.55 -1.12
N LEU A 101 -10.43 -11.91 -0.96
CA LEU A 101 -9.14 -12.34 -1.52
C LEU A 101 -8.36 -13.25 -0.56
N GLY A 102 -8.98 -13.59 0.58
CA GLY A 102 -8.44 -14.47 1.61
C GLY A 102 -7.50 -13.77 2.59
N VAL A 103 -6.74 -14.59 3.31
CA VAL A 103 -5.74 -14.19 4.31
C VAL A 103 -4.40 -14.83 3.97
N PRO A 104 -3.26 -14.18 4.29
CA PRO A 104 -1.96 -14.84 4.22
C PRO A 104 -1.94 -16.11 5.06
N ALA A 105 -1.15 -17.07 4.62
CA ALA A 105 -0.89 -18.30 5.36
C ALA A 105 0.59 -18.44 5.65
N LEU A 106 0.92 -18.79 6.89
CA LEU A 106 2.26 -19.17 7.29
C LEU A 106 2.39 -20.69 7.26
N GLN A 107 3.39 -21.18 6.53
CA GLN A 107 3.80 -22.57 6.60
C GLN A 107 4.70 -22.78 7.81
N CYS A 108 4.31 -23.66 8.72
CA CYS A 108 5.08 -24.06 9.89
C CYS A 108 5.22 -25.59 9.89
N GLY A 109 6.32 -26.10 9.35
CA GLY A 109 6.48 -27.52 9.06
C GLY A 109 5.40 -27.99 8.07
N ASP A 110 4.67 -29.04 8.43
CA ASP A 110 3.56 -29.58 7.63
C ASP A 110 2.21 -28.89 7.88
N THR A 111 2.17 -27.89 8.77
CA THR A 111 0.93 -27.18 9.11
C THR A 111 0.87 -25.80 8.46
N GLN A 112 -0.29 -25.46 7.90
CA GLN A 112 -0.57 -24.14 7.35
C GLN A 112 -1.47 -23.38 8.33
N ARG A 113 -1.03 -22.20 8.77
CA ARG A 113 -1.77 -21.35 9.70
C ARG A 113 -2.16 -20.04 9.03
N SER A 114 -3.46 -19.76 8.98
CA SER A 114 -3.99 -18.47 8.52
C SER A 114 -3.57 -17.34 9.46
N VAL A 115 -3.16 -16.22 8.89
CA VAL A 115 -2.73 -15.02 9.60
C VAL A 115 -3.62 -13.84 9.20
N PRO A 116 -4.52 -13.39 10.08
CA PRO A 116 -5.36 -12.22 9.83
C PRO A 116 -4.51 -10.97 9.59
N LEU A 117 -4.88 -10.19 8.57
CA LEU A 117 -4.33 -8.86 8.34
C LEU A 117 -4.89 -7.88 9.39
N SER A 118 -4.07 -6.90 9.79
CA SER A 118 -4.48 -5.87 10.76
C SER A 118 -3.88 -4.49 10.49
N GLY A 119 -3.08 -4.35 9.44
CA GLY A 119 -2.33 -3.14 9.13
C GLY A 119 -2.82 -2.39 7.89
N PRO A 120 -2.41 -1.13 7.73
CA PRO A 120 -2.61 -0.37 6.51
C PRO A 120 -1.98 -1.08 5.30
N LEU A 121 -2.58 -0.88 4.14
CA LEU A 121 -2.17 -1.50 2.89
C LEU A 121 -1.93 -0.44 1.81
N ALA A 122 -1.12 -0.78 0.82
CA ALA A 122 -0.93 0.02 -0.38
C ALA A 122 -1.39 -0.76 -1.61
N ALA A 123 -2.01 -0.07 -2.55
CA ALA A 123 -2.42 -0.63 -3.84
C ALA A 123 -1.84 0.22 -4.96
N CYS A 124 -1.34 -0.41 -6.01
CA CYS A 124 -0.81 0.27 -7.18
C CYS A 124 -1.16 -0.51 -8.45
N ALA A 125 -1.56 0.20 -9.50
CA ALA A 125 -1.64 -0.36 -10.84
C ALA A 125 -0.25 -0.42 -11.47
N GLY A 126 0.13 -1.57 -12.03
CA GLY A 126 1.40 -1.77 -12.71
C GLY A 126 1.31 -1.65 -14.24
N GLY A 127 0.20 -1.11 -14.75
CA GLY A 127 -0.16 -1.09 -16.17
C GLY A 127 -0.73 -2.41 -16.69
N ASP A 128 -1.27 -2.40 -17.91
CA ASP A 128 -1.88 -3.56 -18.59
C ASP A 128 -2.94 -4.29 -17.77
N HIS A 129 -3.79 -3.56 -17.02
CA HIS A 129 -4.79 -4.14 -16.11
C HIS A 129 -4.19 -4.98 -14.97
N ARG A 130 -2.92 -4.78 -14.62
CA ARG A 130 -2.28 -5.44 -13.47
C ARG A 130 -2.29 -4.54 -12.24
N ILE A 131 -2.50 -5.16 -11.08
CA ILE A 131 -2.57 -4.47 -9.80
C ILE A 131 -1.74 -5.24 -8.80
N ALA A 132 -1.00 -4.54 -7.96
CA ALA A 132 -0.32 -5.12 -6.81
C ALA A 132 -0.82 -4.49 -5.52
N VAL A 133 -0.95 -5.33 -4.50
CA VAL A 133 -1.40 -4.98 -3.17
C VAL A 133 -0.31 -5.39 -2.20
N PHE A 134 0.11 -4.45 -1.37
CA PHE A 134 1.19 -4.62 -0.41
C PHE A 134 0.66 -4.46 1.01
N VAL A 135 1.00 -5.42 1.86
CA VAL A 135 0.59 -5.44 3.26
C VAL A 135 1.78 -5.78 4.15
N PRO A 136 1.89 -5.18 5.36
CA PRO A 136 2.86 -5.62 6.36
C PRO A 136 2.57 -7.06 6.78
N GLY A 137 3.59 -7.91 6.74
CA GLY A 137 3.56 -9.24 7.30
C GLY A 137 3.84 -9.25 8.80
N THR A 138 3.35 -10.27 9.51
CA THR A 138 3.53 -10.37 10.97
C THR A 138 4.97 -10.65 11.40
N ARG A 139 5.86 -10.99 10.46
CA ARG A 139 7.30 -11.18 10.71
C ARG A 139 8.11 -9.91 10.41
N GLY A 140 7.44 -8.82 10.04
CA GLY A 140 8.10 -7.61 9.53
C GLY A 140 8.53 -7.72 8.07
N ASP A 141 8.10 -8.76 7.35
CA ASP A 141 8.22 -8.86 5.89
C ASP A 141 7.18 -8.00 5.18
N LEU A 142 7.44 -7.72 3.90
CA LEU A 142 6.44 -7.19 3.00
C LEU A 142 5.71 -8.35 2.31
N ILE A 143 4.39 -8.41 2.43
CA ILE A 143 3.57 -9.40 1.72
C ILE A 143 2.93 -8.73 0.51
N MET A 144 2.89 -9.45 -0.61
CA MET A 144 2.23 -9.03 -1.84
C MET A 144 1.14 -10.01 -2.25
N LYS A 145 0.05 -9.47 -2.80
CA LYS A 145 -0.91 -10.18 -3.64
C LYS A 145 -1.13 -9.35 -4.89
N TRP A 146 -1.26 -9.97 -6.05
CA TRP A 146 -1.41 -9.22 -7.30
C TRP A 146 -2.44 -9.84 -8.22
N TRP A 147 -3.02 -9.01 -9.07
CA TRP A 147 -3.88 -9.40 -10.18
C TRP A 147 -3.05 -9.35 -11.46
N ASP A 148 -3.01 -10.46 -12.19
CA ASP A 148 -2.21 -10.59 -13.42
C ASP A 148 -2.94 -10.18 -14.71
N GLY A 149 -4.18 -9.70 -14.58
CA GLY A 149 -5.09 -9.43 -15.70
C GLY A 149 -6.20 -10.49 -15.83
N THR A 150 -6.01 -11.67 -15.22
CA THR A 150 -6.93 -12.81 -15.34
C THR A 150 -7.28 -13.47 -14.01
N ALA A 151 -6.34 -13.49 -13.06
CA ALA A 151 -6.52 -14.10 -11.75
C ALA A 151 -5.72 -13.36 -10.67
N TRP A 152 -6.21 -13.48 -9.44
CA TRP A 152 -5.47 -13.08 -8.26
C TRP A 152 -4.45 -14.17 -7.91
N SER A 153 -3.22 -13.76 -7.61
CA SER A 153 -2.17 -14.63 -7.10
C SER A 153 -2.48 -15.16 -5.70
N GLU A 154 -1.72 -16.16 -5.24
CA GLU A 154 -1.58 -16.41 -3.80
C GLU A 154 -0.85 -15.25 -3.10
N PHE A 155 -0.95 -15.17 -1.77
CA PHE A 155 -0.13 -14.25 -0.98
C PHE A 155 1.33 -14.71 -0.99
N VAL A 156 2.26 -13.82 -1.35
CA VAL A 156 3.70 -14.10 -1.36
C VAL A 156 4.43 -13.14 -0.43
N SER A 157 5.46 -13.63 0.26
CA SER A 157 6.39 -12.76 0.98
C SER A 157 7.45 -12.24 0.00
N LEU A 158 7.60 -10.92 -0.05
CA LEU A 158 8.69 -10.21 -0.74
C LEU A 158 9.95 -10.06 0.14
N GLY A 159 9.94 -10.66 1.33
CA GLY A 159 11.02 -10.64 2.30
C GLY A 159 11.05 -9.38 3.16
N TRP A 160 12.16 -9.21 3.86
CA TRP A 160 12.51 -8.09 4.72
C TRP A 160 13.86 -7.50 4.27
N PRO A 161 14.19 -6.25 4.62
CA PRO A 161 15.55 -5.74 4.47
C PRO A 161 16.50 -6.49 5.40
N GLU A 162 17.77 -6.57 5.00
CA GLU A 162 18.83 -7.15 5.82
C GLU A 162 19.74 -6.03 6.33
N ALA A 163 20.10 -6.09 7.62
CA ALA A 163 21.04 -5.16 8.24
C ALA A 163 22.20 -5.94 8.88
N PRO A 164 23.42 -5.38 8.89
CA PRO A 164 24.55 -6.01 9.58
C PRO A 164 24.29 -6.05 11.09
N ASP A 165 24.69 -7.14 11.73
CA ASP A 165 24.68 -7.27 13.19
C ASP A 165 25.63 -6.23 13.83
N GLU A 166 25.19 -5.59 14.91
CA GLU A 166 25.96 -4.53 15.59
C GLU A 166 27.29 -5.03 16.15
N MET A 167 27.35 -6.29 16.61
CA MET A 167 28.55 -6.88 17.20
C MET A 167 29.42 -7.56 16.14
N TYR A 168 28.80 -8.16 15.12
CA TYR A 168 29.46 -8.90 14.06
C TYR A 168 28.99 -8.44 12.67
N PRO A 169 29.54 -7.33 12.13
CA PRO A 169 29.06 -6.73 10.88
C PRO A 169 29.13 -7.61 9.63
N ALA A 170 29.82 -8.76 9.69
CA ALA A 170 29.83 -9.77 8.64
C ALA A 170 28.57 -10.66 8.61
N ILE A 171 27.73 -10.60 9.65
CA ILE A 171 26.47 -11.33 9.76
C ILE A 171 25.35 -10.37 9.37
N MET A 172 24.55 -10.76 8.38
CA MET A 172 23.34 -10.03 7.99
C MET A 172 22.15 -10.65 8.71
N LEU A 173 21.37 -9.81 9.38
CA LEU A 173 20.16 -10.19 10.11
C LEU A 173 18.93 -9.59 9.45
N ALA A 174 17.81 -10.29 9.63
CA ALA A 174 16.50 -9.78 9.24
C ALA A 174 16.18 -8.48 10.01
N ALA A 175 15.99 -7.38 9.30
CA ALA A 175 15.51 -6.13 9.86
C ALA A 175 14.02 -5.97 9.52
N PRO A 176 13.11 -5.93 10.50
CA PRO A 176 11.69 -5.83 10.20
C PRO A 176 11.31 -4.45 9.67
N LEU A 177 10.41 -4.40 8.70
CA LEU A 177 9.73 -3.17 8.31
C LEU A 177 8.85 -2.66 9.47
N THR A 178 8.81 -1.35 9.68
CA THR A 178 8.19 -0.75 10.88
C THR A 178 7.01 0.17 10.57
N GLY A 179 6.58 0.30 9.32
CA GLY A 179 5.51 1.22 8.93
C GLY A 179 4.65 0.73 7.76
N PRO A 180 3.55 1.45 7.44
CA PRO A 180 2.75 1.19 6.24
C PRO A 180 3.61 1.19 4.98
N PRO A 181 3.34 0.30 4.01
CA PRO A 181 3.91 0.43 2.68
C PRO A 181 3.27 1.63 1.96
N ALA A 182 4.01 2.18 1.00
CA ALA A 182 3.50 3.07 -0.04
C ALA A 182 3.91 2.49 -1.39
N ALA A 183 3.05 2.57 -2.40
CA ALA A 183 3.37 2.02 -3.72
C ALA A 183 2.92 2.96 -4.83
N CYS A 184 3.72 3.03 -5.88
CA CYS A 184 3.39 3.79 -7.09
C CYS A 184 4.04 3.15 -8.32
N SER A 185 3.64 3.61 -9.49
CA SER A 185 4.17 3.17 -10.77
C SER A 185 4.25 4.36 -11.70
N TRP A 186 5.33 4.41 -12.49
CA TRP A 186 5.48 5.37 -13.56
C TRP A 186 5.21 4.78 -14.95
N GLY A 187 4.81 3.51 -15.04
CA GLY A 187 4.49 2.89 -16.31
C GLY A 187 4.27 1.37 -16.28
N PRO A 188 3.86 0.78 -17.42
CA PRO A 188 3.67 -0.66 -17.54
C PRO A 188 4.91 -1.47 -17.19
N GLY A 189 4.73 -2.57 -16.47
CA GLY A 189 5.82 -3.46 -16.05
C GLY A 189 6.66 -2.90 -14.92
N ARG A 190 6.22 -1.82 -14.27
CA ARG A 190 6.98 -1.12 -13.23
C ARG A 190 6.15 -0.92 -11.98
N ILE A 191 6.59 -1.41 -10.83
CA ILE A 191 5.98 -1.09 -9.53
C ILE A 191 7.05 -0.82 -8.48
N ASP A 192 7.02 0.38 -7.91
CA ASP A 192 7.85 0.81 -6.82
C ASP A 192 7.10 0.70 -5.50
N VAL A 193 7.71 0.07 -4.50
CA VAL A 193 7.18 0.00 -3.14
C VAL A 193 8.20 0.56 -2.16
N PHE A 194 7.70 1.34 -1.22
CA PHE A 194 8.46 2.00 -0.18
C PHE A 194 7.93 1.59 1.18
N ALA A 195 8.82 1.45 2.14
CA ALA A 195 8.46 1.15 3.52
C ALA A 195 9.52 1.72 4.46
N ARG A 196 9.13 1.92 5.72
CA ARG A 196 10.06 2.38 6.75
C ARG A 196 10.85 1.19 7.30
N GLY A 197 12.18 1.31 7.31
CA GLY A 197 13.09 0.36 7.94
C GLY A 197 13.08 0.43 9.47
N SER A 198 13.89 -0.39 10.13
CA SER A 198 13.97 -0.45 11.59
C SER A 198 14.68 0.76 12.22
N GLY A 199 15.61 1.38 11.48
CA GLY A 199 16.28 2.63 11.87
C GLY A 199 15.47 3.88 11.53
N GLY A 200 14.34 3.73 10.86
CA GLY A 200 13.50 4.83 10.39
C GLY A 200 13.89 5.37 9.01
N GLU A 201 14.84 4.75 8.33
CA GLU A 201 15.18 5.03 6.94
C GLU A 201 14.04 4.68 5.98
N VAL A 202 13.97 5.39 4.86
CA VAL A 202 13.05 5.04 3.77
C VAL A 202 13.71 3.99 2.88
N LEU A 203 13.11 2.80 2.85
CA LEU A 203 13.53 1.70 2.01
C LEU A 203 12.71 1.64 0.74
N HIS A 204 13.34 1.18 -0.33
CA HIS A 204 12.78 1.04 -1.66
C HIS A 204 12.99 -0.38 -2.18
N LYS A 205 11.95 -0.94 -2.79
CA LYS A 205 12.00 -2.21 -3.52
C LYS A 205 11.20 -2.06 -4.81
N SER A 206 11.63 -2.77 -5.85
CA SER A 206 11.23 -2.42 -7.19
C SER A 206 11.04 -3.65 -8.08
N TRP A 207 9.86 -3.82 -8.69
CA TRP A 207 9.57 -4.76 -9.78
C TRP A 207 9.91 -4.19 -11.16
N ASP A 208 10.74 -4.85 -11.95
CA ASP A 208 11.19 -4.39 -13.28
C ASP A 208 10.44 -5.02 -14.48
N GLY A 209 9.42 -5.83 -14.20
CA GLY A 209 8.68 -6.60 -15.21
C GLY A 209 8.98 -8.09 -15.16
N HIS A 210 10.11 -8.48 -14.56
CA HIS A 210 10.55 -9.88 -14.45
C HIS A 210 10.92 -10.25 -13.01
N ASP A 211 11.64 -9.37 -12.31
CA ASP A 211 12.17 -9.65 -10.99
C ASP A 211 11.98 -8.46 -10.04
N TRP A 212 11.92 -8.80 -8.76
CA TRP A 212 11.96 -7.82 -7.68
C TRP A 212 13.42 -7.55 -7.28
N SER A 213 13.81 -6.28 -7.24
CA SER A 213 15.09 -5.84 -6.66
C SER A 213 15.19 -6.23 -5.18
N PRO A 214 16.39 -6.26 -4.57
CA PRO A 214 16.51 -6.22 -3.11
C PRO A 214 15.93 -4.92 -2.54
N PHE A 215 15.70 -4.90 -1.22
CA PHE A 215 15.46 -3.64 -0.51
C PHE A 215 16.75 -2.80 -0.50
N VAL A 216 16.63 -1.53 -0.83
CA VAL A 216 17.72 -0.55 -0.78
C VAL A 216 17.27 0.69 -0.01
N SER A 217 18.16 1.27 0.79
CA SER A 217 17.88 2.55 1.44
C SER A 217 17.97 3.68 0.42
N LEU A 218 17.04 4.62 0.50
CA LEU A 218 17.09 5.87 -0.26
C LEU A 218 18.10 6.88 0.31
N GLY A 219 18.73 6.56 1.44
CA GLY A 219 19.67 7.46 2.12
C GLY A 219 18.98 8.61 2.89
N MET A 220 17.66 8.57 3.04
CA MET A 220 16.84 9.60 3.70
C MET A 220 16.02 9.01 4.86
N PRO A 221 15.54 9.85 5.81
CA PRO A 221 15.79 11.29 5.94
C PRO A 221 17.14 11.60 6.62
N VAL A 222 17.75 12.73 6.27
CA VAL A 222 19.07 13.18 6.79
C VAL A 222 19.01 14.68 7.08
N SER A 223 19.39 15.12 8.28
CA SER A 223 19.58 16.56 8.56
C SER A 223 20.92 17.03 8.01
N MET A 224 20.98 18.24 7.43
CA MET A 224 22.20 18.79 6.80
C MET A 224 22.92 19.88 7.64
N ASP A 225 22.41 20.26 8.81
CA ASP A 225 22.97 21.35 9.64
C ASP A 225 23.16 20.87 11.09
N PRO A 226 24.38 20.88 11.66
CA PRO A 226 25.64 21.36 11.06
C PRO A 226 26.33 20.38 10.10
N GLU A 227 26.00 19.08 10.16
CA GLU A 227 26.56 18.01 9.33
C GLU A 227 25.48 16.98 8.98
N PRO A 228 25.64 16.19 7.89
CA PRO A 228 24.74 15.11 7.51
C PRO A 228 24.57 14.05 8.61
N GLU A 229 23.38 13.98 9.21
CA GLU A 229 23.05 12.98 10.24
C GLU A 229 21.72 12.28 9.90
N PRO A 230 21.67 10.92 9.91
CA PRO A 230 20.44 10.19 9.68
C PRO A 230 19.38 10.51 10.72
N LEU A 231 18.14 10.69 10.25
CA LEU A 231 16.97 10.87 11.09
C LEU A 231 16.02 9.69 10.93
N ALA A 232 15.25 9.40 11.97
CA ALA A 232 14.19 8.41 11.87
C ALA A 232 12.92 9.04 11.25
N SER A 233 12.36 8.40 10.23
CA SER A 233 11.00 8.69 9.75
C SER A 233 9.96 8.37 10.82
N THR A 234 9.03 9.29 11.04
CA THR A 234 7.92 9.14 12.00
C THR A 234 6.55 9.04 11.34
N GLY A 235 6.42 9.44 10.07
CA GLY A 235 5.15 9.50 9.35
C GLY A 235 4.92 8.31 8.41
N ALA A 236 3.71 8.23 7.85
CA ALA A 236 3.47 7.41 6.67
C ALA A 236 4.31 7.94 5.50
N ILE A 237 4.79 7.03 4.65
CA ILE A 237 5.45 7.39 3.41
C ILE A 237 4.36 7.67 2.38
N ALA A 238 4.51 8.74 1.61
CA ALA A 238 3.70 9.01 0.43
C ALA A 238 4.58 8.92 -0.81
N ALA A 239 4.12 8.19 -1.83
CA ALA A 239 4.84 8.03 -3.09
C ALA A 239 3.90 8.31 -4.25
N CYS A 240 4.37 9.04 -5.25
CA CYS A 240 3.61 9.31 -6.46
C CYS A 240 4.51 9.30 -7.70
N SER A 241 3.86 9.21 -8.86
CA SER A 241 4.46 9.46 -10.16
C SER A 241 3.57 10.43 -10.92
N TRP A 242 4.20 11.34 -11.67
CA TRP A 242 3.51 12.27 -12.57
C TRP A 242 3.98 12.11 -14.03
N GLY A 243 4.88 11.18 -14.29
CA GLY A 243 5.39 10.95 -15.64
C GLY A 243 6.32 9.74 -15.75
N PRO A 244 6.62 9.29 -16.97
CA PRO A 244 7.56 8.21 -17.20
C PRO A 244 8.92 8.50 -16.57
N ASN A 245 9.51 7.49 -15.96
CA ASN A 245 10.81 7.55 -15.29
C ASN A 245 10.88 8.64 -14.21
N ARG A 246 9.75 8.91 -13.55
CA ARG A 246 9.68 9.91 -12.49
C ARG A 246 8.91 9.39 -11.29
N LEU A 247 9.55 9.43 -10.12
CA LEU A 247 8.93 9.17 -8.83
C LEU A 247 9.26 10.29 -7.86
N ASP A 248 8.35 10.55 -6.94
CA ASP A 248 8.53 11.47 -5.83
C ASP A 248 8.02 10.79 -4.55
N VAL A 249 8.86 10.80 -3.51
CA VAL A 249 8.65 10.09 -2.25
C VAL A 249 8.84 11.06 -1.09
N PHE A 250 7.86 11.10 -0.20
CA PHE A 250 7.82 12.04 0.91
C PHE A 250 7.67 11.31 2.24
N THR A 251 8.36 11.81 3.26
CA THR A 251 8.18 11.33 4.64
C THR A 251 8.43 12.43 5.65
N ARG A 252 7.80 12.33 6.83
CA ARG A 252 8.11 13.22 7.96
C ARG A 252 9.14 12.55 8.87
N ALA A 253 10.16 13.28 9.32
CA ALA A 253 11.15 12.75 10.28
C ALA A 253 10.87 13.16 11.74
N VAL A 254 11.76 12.75 12.65
CA VAL A 254 11.67 13.02 14.10
C VAL A 254 11.80 14.50 14.47
N ASP A 255 12.44 15.29 13.62
CA ASP A 255 12.56 16.75 13.77
C ASP A 255 11.28 17.49 13.36
N GLY A 256 10.30 16.78 12.81
CA GLY A 256 9.03 17.32 12.34
C GLY A 256 9.04 17.86 10.91
N ASN A 257 10.20 17.84 10.23
CA ASN A 257 10.31 18.30 8.85
C ASN A 257 9.82 17.26 7.85
N LEU A 258 9.41 17.75 6.67
CA LEU A 258 9.08 16.93 5.52
C LEU A 258 10.34 16.76 4.67
N TYR A 259 10.65 15.51 4.36
CA TYR A 259 11.77 15.14 3.51
C TYR A 259 11.25 14.59 2.19
N HIS A 260 12.00 14.83 1.12
CA HIS A 260 11.66 14.44 -0.24
C HIS A 260 12.84 13.72 -0.88
N ALA A 261 12.56 12.59 -1.52
CA ALA A 261 13.44 11.97 -2.49
C ALA A 261 12.71 11.82 -3.82
N TRP A 262 13.45 11.88 -4.91
CA TRP A 262 12.91 11.68 -6.24
C TRP A 262 13.82 10.83 -7.10
N TRP A 263 13.19 10.22 -8.10
CA TRP A 263 13.84 9.43 -9.14
C TRP A 263 13.67 10.11 -10.48
N ASP A 264 14.75 10.32 -11.23
CA ASP A 264 14.74 10.78 -12.63
C ASP A 264 15.73 10.00 -13.52
N GLY A 265 16.02 8.75 -13.13
CA GLY A 265 17.10 7.92 -13.67
C GLY A 265 18.14 7.54 -12.61
N SER A 266 18.14 8.29 -11.50
CA SER A 266 18.86 7.99 -10.26
C SER A 266 18.10 8.56 -9.06
N TRP A 267 18.31 7.99 -7.87
CA TRP A 267 17.76 8.55 -6.64
C TRP A 267 18.55 9.79 -6.20
N THR A 268 17.82 10.86 -5.88
CA THR A 268 18.33 12.06 -5.21
C THR A 268 17.37 12.40 -4.06
N HIS A 269 17.86 13.05 -3.01
CA HIS A 269 17.05 13.53 -1.89
C HIS A 269 17.53 14.91 -1.43
N ASP A 270 16.65 15.64 -0.73
CA ASP A 270 16.97 16.90 -0.06
C ASP A 270 18.00 16.75 1.08
#